data_AF-A0A383VV53-F1
#
_entry.id   AF-A0A383VV53-F1
#
_cell.length_a   1.000
_cell.length_b   1.000
_cell.length_c   1.000
_cell.angle_alpha   90.00
_cell.angle_beta   90.00
_cell.angle_gamma   90.00
#
_symmetry.space_group_name_H-M   'P 1'
#
loop_
_entity.id
_entity.type
_entity.pdbx_description
1 polymer ?
#
loop_
_entity_poly.entity_id
_entity_poly.type
_entity_poly.pdbx_seq_one_letter_code
_entity_poly.pdbx_strand_id
1 'polypeptide(L)'
;MPYKVPQSKVKARMDKEVAAMRAQLTQLQHEHSTLLFQHSLLAALCDSLAWLRNVKQHSSAGCTGQPPPAGAITADEQLLLEQLAGLSCSSIDSQDSSTPAAASRDTLQTVEAPLAGDTATASVAGDAAAAAAAAAALDIESKPSSGDSSGSDGSSSSDSSTTFQLQQQQQQELRLPPGEDTIAPHGDLMQLFRRLLSMRSTSHQHTTLSHLQEDYATVVCELSLNLAMLDQPQHLQAACSAEAPAAAIERLVVRHVHTMVSLLLQQRHDLLQAFYLSNCLSGAVGEEHQKESITAAVQQLRLSKQQVQQISQATAVFKRLLAPLIQGRQVLQGTGFTAASAAVHTGPGVKLEGGGLSSSSSSSSSSGMVLPHAAMLQRLQQQQRRVTNLSTLMKKEMFIKGCLSVFTLGRLTWLQAARLIIHAFPYPASIAAVSQEIAELAQQHVQAQQAAAEAAAAADAFRGSSSGRSGSAGRQGVRRARLKVRR
;
A
#
# COMPACT_ATOMS: atom_id res chain seq x y z
N MET A 1 -47.94 34.09 -30.02
CA MET A 1 -48.31 32.80 -29.41
C MET A 1 -47.24 32.41 -28.40
N PRO A 2 -47.48 32.52 -27.08
CA PRO A 2 -46.50 32.14 -26.07
C PRO A 2 -46.38 30.60 -26.00
N TYR A 3 -45.17 30.08 -26.20
CA TYR A 3 -44.88 28.64 -26.06
C TYR A 3 -44.96 28.24 -24.59
N LYS A 4 -45.97 27.44 -24.21
CA LYS A 4 -46.01 26.79 -22.89
C LYS A 4 -44.98 25.67 -22.85
N VAL A 5 -43.83 25.91 -22.22
CA VAL A 5 -42.87 24.83 -21.91
C VAL A 5 -43.54 23.86 -20.92
N PRO A 6 -43.54 22.53 -21.17
CA PRO A 6 -44.13 21.58 -20.24
C PRO A 6 -43.35 21.60 -18.93
N GLN A 7 -44.03 21.93 -17.82
CA GLN A 7 -43.40 21.97 -16.48
C GLN A 7 -42.74 20.64 -16.08
N SER A 8 -43.23 19.51 -16.62
CA SER A 8 -42.64 18.18 -16.40
C SER A 8 -41.20 18.06 -16.89
N LYS A 9 -40.86 18.67 -18.02
CA LYS A 9 -39.49 18.63 -18.57
C LYS A 9 -38.52 19.46 -17.73
N VAL A 10 -39.00 20.58 -17.19
CA VAL A 10 -38.20 21.44 -16.31
C VAL A 10 -37.92 20.72 -14.99
N LYS A 11 -38.94 20.09 -14.38
CA LYS A 11 -38.78 19.31 -13.16
C LYS A 11 -37.78 18.15 -13.34
N ALA A 12 -37.94 17.34 -14.39
CA ALA A 12 -37.02 16.22 -14.66
C ALA A 12 -35.57 16.69 -14.89
N ARG A 13 -35.38 17.86 -15.51
CA ARG A 13 -34.06 18.46 -15.67
C ARG A 13 -33.46 18.88 -14.32
N MET A 14 -34.25 19.54 -13.47
CA MET A 14 -33.81 19.94 -12.13
C MET A 14 -33.50 18.73 -11.24
N ASP A 15 -34.34 17.69 -11.28
CA ASP A 15 -34.13 16.47 -10.50
C ASP A 15 -32.82 15.77 -10.93
N LYS A 16 -32.55 15.72 -12.24
CA LYS A 16 -31.28 15.21 -12.78
C LYS A 16 -30.08 16.06 -12.34
N GLU A 17 -30.22 17.38 -12.33
CA GLU A 17 -29.16 18.31 -11.91
C GLU A 17 -28.88 18.21 -10.41
N VAL A 18 -29.92 18.08 -9.58
CA VAL A 18 -29.80 17.83 -8.14
C VAL A 18 -29.15 16.47 -7.86
N ALA A 19 -29.52 15.43 -8.59
CA ALA A 19 -28.87 14.12 -8.49
C ALA A 19 -27.38 14.18 -8.85
N ALA A 20 -27.04 14.86 -9.95
CA ALA A 20 -25.66 15.08 -10.37
C ALA A 20 -24.85 15.88 -9.32
N MET A 21 -25.41 16.96 -8.78
CA MET A 21 -24.76 17.75 -7.72
C MET A 21 -24.56 16.95 -6.43
N ARG A 22 -25.53 16.10 -6.06
CA ARG A 22 -25.38 15.20 -4.90
C ARG A 22 -24.26 14.19 -5.10
N ALA A 23 -24.16 13.59 -6.29
CA ALA A 23 -23.07 12.68 -6.64
C ALA A 23 -21.69 13.38 -6.63
N GLN A 24 -21.62 14.61 -7.13
CA GLN A 24 -20.39 15.40 -7.07
C GLN A 24 -19.99 15.75 -5.64
N LEU A 25 -20.96 16.08 -4.78
CA LEU A 25 -20.72 16.40 -3.38
C LEU A 25 -20.23 15.18 -2.59
N THR A 26 -20.81 14.00 -2.83
CA THR A 26 -20.34 12.75 -2.20
C THR A 26 -18.93 12.38 -2.66
N GLN A 27 -18.62 12.59 -3.94
CA GLN A 27 -17.27 12.41 -4.48
C GLN A 27 -16.26 13.35 -3.81
N LEU A 28 -16.54 14.67 -3.76
CA LEU A 28 -15.66 15.64 -3.13
C LEU A 28 -15.47 15.39 -1.64
N GLN A 29 -16.52 14.98 -0.92
CA GLN A 29 -16.42 14.58 0.48
C GLN A 29 -15.50 13.37 0.66
N HIS A 30 -15.59 12.39 -0.24
CA HIS A 30 -14.71 11.23 -0.23
C HIS A 30 -13.24 11.59 -0.49
N GLU A 31 -12.99 12.42 -1.52
CA GLU A 31 -11.65 12.93 -1.84
C GLU A 31 -11.06 13.73 -0.67
N HIS A 32 -11.83 14.64 -0.09
CA HIS A 32 -11.41 15.42 1.07
C HIS A 32 -11.08 14.53 2.27
N SER A 33 -11.91 13.52 2.57
CA SER A 33 -11.64 12.57 3.66
C SER A 33 -10.34 11.79 3.43
N THR A 34 -10.08 11.43 2.18
CA THR A 34 -8.86 10.72 1.77
C THR A 34 -7.63 11.62 1.93
N LEU A 35 -7.70 12.87 1.46
CA LEU A 35 -6.61 13.83 1.62
C LEU A 35 -6.32 14.15 3.08
N LEU A 36 -7.36 14.34 3.91
CA LEU A 36 -7.20 14.53 5.35
C LEU A 36 -6.51 13.34 6.01
N PHE A 37 -6.90 12.11 5.64
CA PHE A 37 -6.24 10.90 6.13
C PHE A 37 -4.75 10.86 5.73
N GLN A 38 -4.45 11.15 4.45
CA GLN A 38 -3.07 11.19 3.95
C GLN A 38 -2.23 12.24 4.69
N HIS A 39 -2.76 13.45 4.84
CA HIS A 39 -2.11 14.52 5.59
C HIS A 39 -1.87 14.13 7.05
N SER A 40 -2.88 13.57 7.74
CA SER A 40 -2.75 13.12 9.12
C SER A 40 -1.69 12.03 9.29
N LEU A 41 -1.61 11.09 8.34
CA LEU A 41 -0.61 10.03 8.35
C LEU A 41 0.81 10.58 8.15
N LEU A 42 0.99 11.49 7.18
CA LEU A 42 2.28 12.12 6.92
C LEU A 42 2.73 13.02 8.07
N ALA A 43 1.82 13.81 8.66
CA ALA A 43 2.10 14.62 9.84
C ALA A 43 2.56 13.74 11.01
N ALA A 44 1.84 12.65 11.31
CA ALA A 44 2.22 11.71 12.36
C ALA A 44 3.57 11.02 12.11
N LEU A 45 3.91 10.76 10.84
CA LEU A 45 5.22 10.23 10.46
C LEU A 45 6.33 11.26 10.70
N CYS A 46 6.12 12.52 10.30
CA CYS A 46 7.06 13.62 10.53
C CYS A 46 7.28 13.86 12.03
N ASP A 47 6.21 13.86 12.84
CA ASP A 47 6.30 14.00 14.30
C ASP A 47 7.10 12.85 14.92
N SER A 48 6.88 11.62 14.43
CA SER A 48 7.62 10.44 14.88
C SER A 48 9.11 10.51 14.54
N LEU A 49 9.45 11.05 13.37
CA LEU A 49 10.83 11.29 12.95
C LEU A 49 11.51 12.39 13.77
N ALA A 50 10.80 13.50 14.02
CA ALA A 50 11.28 14.58 14.89
C ALA A 50 11.53 14.07 16.32
N TRP A 51 10.62 13.25 16.84
CA TRP A 51 10.77 12.60 18.13
C TRP A 51 11.99 11.68 18.17
N LEU A 52 12.20 10.83 17.16
CA LEU A 52 13.37 9.94 17.06
C LEU A 52 14.69 10.74 17.05
N ARG A 53 14.72 11.87 16.33
CA ARG A 53 15.86 12.78 16.30
C ARG A 53 16.18 13.31 17.69
N ASN A 54 15.18 13.74 18.44
CA ASN A 54 15.34 14.26 19.81
C ASN A 54 15.88 13.18 20.76
N VAL A 55 15.36 11.95 20.69
CA VAL A 55 15.85 10.83 21.52
C VAL A 55 17.31 10.50 21.23
N LYS A 56 17.74 10.55 19.97
CA LYS A 56 19.15 10.33 19.59
C LYS A 56 20.06 11.43 20.15
N GLN A 57 19.61 12.69 20.13
CA GLN A 57 20.36 13.82 20.67
C GLN A 57 20.51 13.77 22.20
N HIS A 58 19.47 13.34 22.92
CA HIS A 58 19.56 13.20 24.38
C HIS A 58 20.42 12.01 24.81
N SER A 59 20.39 10.92 24.03
CA SER A 59 21.18 9.72 24.32
C SER A 59 22.69 9.96 24.19
N SER A 60 23.13 10.90 23.34
CA SER A 60 24.55 11.27 23.23
C SER A 60 25.02 12.26 24.31
N ALA A 61 24.13 13.10 24.85
CA ALA A 61 24.47 14.11 25.84
C ALA A 61 24.67 13.57 27.27
N GLY A 62 24.02 12.44 27.61
CA GLY A 62 24.01 11.89 28.98
C GLY A 62 25.25 11.14 29.45
N CYS A 63 26.27 10.95 28.59
CA CYS A 63 27.49 10.20 28.92
C CYS A 63 28.75 11.08 29.02
N THR A 64 28.58 12.31 29.51
CA THR A 64 29.67 13.30 29.66
C THR A 64 30.47 13.04 30.95
N GLY A 65 31.28 11.98 30.90
CA GLY A 65 32.40 11.78 31.82
C GLY A 65 33.65 11.21 31.13
N GLN A 66 33.52 10.78 29.87
CA GLN A 66 34.61 10.14 29.14
C GLN A 66 34.63 10.68 27.70
N PRO A 67 35.77 11.23 27.23
CA PRO A 67 35.88 11.71 25.86
C PRO A 67 35.57 10.55 24.91
N PRO A 68 34.67 10.74 23.93
CA PRO A 68 34.28 9.67 23.02
C PRO A 68 35.51 9.16 22.27
N PRO A 69 35.75 7.83 22.21
CA PRO A 69 36.77 7.29 21.34
C PRO A 69 36.49 7.73 19.90
N ALA A 70 37.54 7.97 19.13
CA ALA A 70 37.58 8.66 17.82
C ALA A 70 36.81 7.99 16.65
N GLY A 71 35.66 7.38 16.91
CA GLY A 71 34.72 6.83 15.92
C GLY A 71 33.28 7.29 16.14
N ALA A 72 33.03 8.32 16.95
CA ALA A 72 31.69 8.82 17.22
C ALA A 72 31.13 9.65 16.05
N ILE A 73 30.04 9.14 15.46
CA ILE A 73 29.11 9.81 14.53
C ILE A 73 29.83 10.50 13.37
N THR A 74 30.00 9.75 12.28
CA THR A 74 30.52 10.32 11.03
C THR A 74 29.66 11.51 10.61
N ALA A 75 30.29 12.60 10.19
CA ALA A 75 29.63 13.78 9.63
C ALA A 75 28.57 13.42 8.57
N ASP A 76 28.74 12.27 7.91
CA ASP A 76 27.77 11.63 7.03
C ASP A 76 26.39 11.42 7.66
N GLU A 77 26.26 10.99 8.92
CA GLU A 77 24.94 10.80 9.55
C GLU A 77 24.21 12.13 9.82
N GLN A 78 24.94 13.21 10.13
CA GLN A 78 24.34 14.54 10.27
C GLN A 78 23.90 15.10 8.91
N LEU A 79 24.72 14.92 7.87
CA LEU A 79 24.42 15.35 6.50
C LEU A 79 23.20 14.59 5.92
N LEU A 80 23.03 13.32 6.30
CA LEU A 80 21.90 12.47 5.91
C LEU A 80 20.57 12.93 6.53
N LEU A 81 20.61 13.41 7.79
CA LEU A 81 19.44 14.01 8.46
C LEU A 81 19.10 15.40 7.89
N GLU A 82 20.11 16.17 7.49
CA GLU A 82 19.92 17.49 6.87
C GLU A 82 19.35 17.37 5.44
N GLN A 83 19.79 16.39 4.65
CA GLN A 83 19.21 16.08 3.33
C GLN A 83 17.77 15.56 3.42
N LEU A 84 17.43 14.78 4.46
CA LEU A 84 16.05 14.34 4.67
C LEU A 84 15.12 15.51 5.06
N ALA A 85 15.61 16.48 5.82
CA ALA A 85 14.86 17.69 6.15
C ALA A 85 14.67 18.62 4.93
N GLY A 86 15.66 18.69 4.03
CA GLY A 86 15.58 19.51 2.81
C GLY A 86 14.58 19.00 1.76
N LEU A 87 14.35 17.69 1.68
CA LEU A 87 13.41 17.10 0.71
C LEU A 87 11.93 17.32 1.06
N SER A 88 11.61 17.70 2.30
CA SER A 88 10.24 17.94 2.75
C SER A 88 9.66 19.30 2.33
N CYS A 89 10.42 20.19 1.70
CA CYS A 89 9.95 21.55 1.35
C CYS A 89 10.07 21.94 -0.14
N SER A 90 10.65 21.12 -1.03
CA SER A 90 11.01 21.59 -2.38
C SER A 90 10.25 20.94 -3.55
N SER A 91 9.10 20.27 -3.32
CA SER A 91 8.46 19.47 -4.39
C SER A 91 6.94 19.61 -4.53
N ILE A 92 6.36 20.78 -4.25
CA ILE A 92 4.92 21.04 -4.51
C ILE A 92 4.65 22.26 -5.41
N ASP A 93 5.61 23.14 -5.70
CA ASP A 93 5.36 24.25 -6.62
C ASP A 93 5.88 23.97 -8.03
N SER A 94 4.97 24.04 -9.01
CA SER A 94 5.17 24.22 -10.46
C SER A 94 4.82 23.04 -11.37
N GLN A 95 3.56 22.57 -11.34
CA GLN A 95 2.89 22.06 -12.55
C GLN A 95 1.40 22.43 -12.53
N ASP A 96 1.07 23.66 -12.92
CA ASP A 96 -0.18 23.97 -13.65
C ASP A 96 -0.19 25.43 -14.12
N SER A 97 -0.08 25.64 -15.44
CA SER A 97 -0.79 26.64 -16.24
C SER A 97 -0.07 26.96 -17.56
N SER A 98 -0.27 26.11 -18.56
CA SER A 98 -0.24 26.59 -19.95
C SER A 98 -1.20 25.78 -20.80
N THR A 99 -2.44 26.25 -20.89
CA THR A 99 -3.36 25.97 -21.98
C THR A 99 -2.93 26.81 -23.19
N PRO A 100 -2.70 26.22 -24.38
CA PRO A 100 -2.74 26.97 -25.62
C PRO A 100 -4.04 26.69 -26.37
N ALA A 101 -4.69 27.80 -26.73
CA ALA A 101 -5.86 27.86 -27.60
C ALA A 101 -5.53 27.47 -29.05
N ALA A 102 -6.59 27.09 -29.75
CA ALA A 102 -6.63 26.57 -31.12
C ALA A 102 -6.03 27.49 -32.21
N ALA A 103 -5.36 26.87 -33.18
CA ALA A 103 -5.31 27.32 -34.57
C ALA A 103 -4.97 26.14 -35.51
N SER A 104 -5.43 26.23 -36.75
CA SER A 104 -5.74 25.13 -37.67
C SER A 104 -4.64 24.77 -38.69
N ARG A 105 -4.80 23.56 -39.24
CA ARG A 105 -4.67 23.13 -40.65
C ARG A 105 -3.31 22.71 -41.25
N ASP A 106 -3.38 21.51 -41.86
CA ASP A 106 -2.76 20.99 -43.08
C ASP A 106 -1.23 21.05 -43.24
N THR A 107 -0.58 19.90 -43.43
CA THR A 107 0.01 19.45 -44.72
C THR A 107 0.58 18.02 -44.60
N LEU A 108 0.25 17.18 -45.58
CA LEU A 108 0.77 15.82 -45.82
C LEU A 108 2.27 15.82 -46.14
N GLN A 109 3.03 14.84 -45.63
CA GLN A 109 3.97 14.09 -46.47
C GLN A 109 4.45 12.77 -45.83
N THR A 110 4.29 11.73 -46.66
CA THR A 110 4.72 10.34 -46.58
C THR A 110 6.25 10.21 -46.62
N VAL A 111 6.83 9.17 -45.98
CA VAL A 111 7.77 8.16 -46.54
C VAL A 111 8.61 7.46 -45.44
N GLU A 112 8.48 6.12 -45.45
CA GLU A 112 9.42 5.04 -45.10
C GLU A 112 9.92 4.74 -43.66
N ALA A 113 9.51 3.54 -43.22
CA ALA A 113 10.18 2.62 -42.29
C ALA A 113 11.47 2.01 -42.95
N PRO A 114 12.37 1.22 -42.29
CA PRO A 114 12.02 0.23 -41.28
C PRO A 114 13.05 -0.18 -40.19
N LEU A 115 12.53 -1.02 -39.27
CA LEU A 115 13.14 -2.16 -38.54
C LEU A 115 13.80 -1.98 -37.15
N ALA A 116 13.10 -2.63 -36.20
CA ALA A 116 13.57 -3.57 -35.17
C ALA A 116 14.24 -3.04 -33.89
N GLY A 117 13.57 -3.28 -32.75
CA GLY A 117 14.15 -3.24 -31.42
C GLY A 117 13.07 -3.20 -30.33
N ASP A 118 12.71 -4.37 -29.80
CA ASP A 118 11.76 -4.55 -28.71
C ASP A 118 12.05 -3.64 -27.50
N THR A 119 11.09 -2.78 -27.15
CA THR A 119 11.05 -2.08 -25.86
C THR A 119 9.73 -2.38 -25.18
N ALA A 120 9.79 -3.16 -24.10
CA ALA A 120 8.69 -3.33 -23.15
C ALA A 120 8.44 -2.00 -22.41
N THR A 121 7.48 -1.23 -22.89
CA THR A 121 6.96 -0.04 -22.21
C THR A 121 5.99 -0.46 -21.11
N ALA A 122 6.38 -0.23 -19.86
CA ALA A 122 5.48 -0.28 -18.71
C ALA A 122 4.46 0.86 -18.81
N SER A 123 3.20 0.50 -18.99
CA SER A 123 2.04 1.37 -18.89
C SER A 123 1.85 1.80 -17.43
N VAL A 124 2.06 3.08 -17.14
CA VAL A 124 1.57 3.75 -15.92
C VAL A 124 0.53 4.77 -16.37
N ALA A 125 -0.71 4.31 -16.55
CA ALA A 125 -1.87 5.17 -16.69
C ALA A 125 -3.12 4.39 -16.27
N GLY A 126 -3.72 4.77 -15.14
CA GLY A 126 -5.04 4.26 -14.76
C GLY A 126 -5.30 4.21 -13.26
N ASP A 127 -5.38 5.37 -12.59
CA ASP A 127 -5.88 5.41 -11.20
C ASP A 127 -6.91 6.55 -10.96
N ALA A 128 -7.39 7.22 -12.02
CA ALA A 128 -8.38 8.31 -11.89
C ALA A 128 -9.82 7.90 -12.28
N ALA A 129 -10.05 6.71 -12.85
CA ALA A 129 -11.33 6.34 -13.43
C ALA A 129 -12.26 5.52 -12.51
N ALA A 130 -11.78 5.00 -11.38
CA ALA A 130 -12.55 4.10 -10.52
C ALA A 130 -13.45 4.81 -9.48
N ALA A 131 -13.27 6.12 -9.25
CA ALA A 131 -14.01 6.88 -8.24
C ALA A 131 -15.43 7.32 -8.67
N ALA A 132 -15.73 7.34 -9.97
CA ALA A 132 -17.02 7.82 -10.49
C ALA A 132 -18.12 6.73 -10.55
N ALA A 133 -17.76 5.45 -10.55
CA ALA A 133 -18.71 4.35 -10.77
C ALA A 133 -19.57 4.00 -9.53
N ALA A 134 -19.15 4.38 -8.32
CA ALA A 134 -19.88 4.07 -7.09
C ALA A 134 -21.09 5.00 -6.84
N ALA A 135 -21.22 6.12 -7.55
CA ALA A 135 -22.31 7.07 -7.38
C ALA A 135 -23.53 6.80 -8.29
N ALA A 136 -23.45 5.83 -9.21
CA ALA A 136 -24.46 5.64 -10.27
C ALA A 136 -25.53 4.57 -9.97
N ALA A 137 -25.48 3.85 -8.84
CA ALA A 137 -26.32 2.67 -8.59
C ALA A 137 -27.54 2.89 -7.66
N LEU A 138 -27.96 4.14 -7.41
CA LEU A 138 -29.15 4.43 -6.61
C LEU A 138 -30.13 5.32 -7.39
N ASP A 139 -30.78 4.73 -8.39
CA ASP A 139 -32.01 5.29 -8.97
C ASP A 139 -33.11 4.21 -8.86
N ILE A 140 -33.80 4.20 -7.70
CA ILE A 140 -34.95 3.34 -7.45
C ILE A 140 -36.17 4.00 -8.09
N GLU A 141 -36.64 3.36 -9.16
CA GLU A 141 -37.78 3.71 -10.00
C GLU A 141 -39.09 3.86 -9.18
N SER A 142 -39.48 5.09 -8.85
CA SER A 142 -40.80 5.41 -8.31
C SER A 142 -41.85 5.38 -9.43
N LYS A 143 -42.53 4.25 -9.55
CA LYS A 143 -43.63 3.96 -10.47
C LYS A 143 -44.87 4.85 -10.16
N PRO A 144 -45.39 5.68 -11.09
CA PRO A 144 -46.60 6.44 -10.83
C PRO A 144 -47.84 5.56 -11.04
N SER A 145 -48.57 5.27 -9.96
CA SER A 145 -49.91 4.71 -10.02
C SER A 145 -50.91 5.83 -10.32
N SER A 146 -51.55 5.75 -11.49
CA SER A 146 -52.72 6.54 -11.85
C SER A 146 -53.94 6.06 -11.04
N GLY A 147 -54.40 6.90 -10.10
CA GLY A 147 -55.66 6.74 -9.40
C GLY A 147 -56.33 8.11 -9.31
N ASP A 148 -57.46 8.25 -10.01
CA ASP A 148 -58.40 9.35 -9.85
C ASP A 148 -58.95 9.34 -8.42
N SER A 149 -58.93 10.49 -7.74
CA SER A 149 -59.94 10.88 -6.75
C SER A 149 -59.74 12.33 -6.30
N SER A 150 -60.83 13.07 -6.36
CA SER A 150 -61.00 14.48 -5.99
C SER A 150 -60.67 14.77 -4.53
N GLY A 151 -60.05 15.95 -4.32
CA GLY A 151 -60.43 16.92 -3.31
C GLY A 151 -60.15 16.60 -1.84
N SER A 152 -59.12 17.23 -1.30
CA SER A 152 -59.18 17.90 0.01
C SER A 152 -57.86 18.62 0.30
N ASP A 153 -57.97 19.91 0.57
CA ASP A 153 -56.93 20.77 1.12
C ASP A 153 -56.39 20.22 2.44
N GLY A 154 -55.09 20.40 2.70
CA GLY A 154 -54.57 20.33 4.07
C GLY A 154 -53.19 19.70 4.23
N SER A 155 -52.18 20.57 4.24
CA SER A 155 -51.09 20.56 5.22
C SER A 155 -49.96 19.50 5.14
N SER A 156 -48.78 20.03 5.45
CA SER A 156 -47.62 19.35 6.07
C SER A 156 -46.56 18.79 5.13
N SER A 157 -45.72 19.72 4.69
CA SER A 157 -44.30 19.55 4.36
C SER A 157 -43.53 18.80 5.47
N SER A 158 -43.10 17.55 5.23
CA SER A 158 -42.10 16.82 6.04
C SER A 158 -41.62 15.55 5.32
N ASP A 159 -40.72 15.67 4.33
CA ASP A 159 -40.22 14.48 3.59
C ASP A 159 -38.68 14.44 3.39
N SER A 160 -37.90 15.15 4.22
CA SER A 160 -36.42 15.19 4.09
C SER A 160 -35.64 14.27 5.04
N SER A 161 -36.29 13.36 5.76
CA SER A 161 -35.64 12.57 6.84
C SER A 161 -35.06 11.21 6.43
N THR A 162 -35.32 10.70 5.22
CA THR A 162 -34.91 9.32 4.85
C THR A 162 -33.43 9.19 4.52
N THR A 163 -32.78 10.23 3.97
CA THR A 163 -31.36 10.17 3.57
C THR A 163 -30.42 10.22 4.78
N PHE A 164 -30.78 10.99 5.81
CA PHE A 164 -30.00 11.09 7.04
C PHE A 164 -30.07 9.80 7.87
N GLN A 165 -31.21 9.10 7.83
CA GLN A 165 -31.41 7.85 8.55
C GLN A 165 -30.61 6.70 7.93
N LEU A 166 -30.50 6.63 6.59
CA LEU A 166 -29.71 5.60 5.91
C LEU A 166 -28.20 5.77 6.15
N GLN A 167 -27.71 7.02 6.21
CA GLN A 167 -26.31 7.30 6.55
C GLN A 167 -26.00 6.98 8.02
N GLN A 168 -26.97 7.20 8.93
CA GLN A 168 -26.84 6.83 10.34
C GLN A 168 -26.93 5.31 10.57
N GLN A 169 -27.72 4.58 9.76
CA GLN A 169 -27.79 3.12 9.82
C GLN A 169 -26.49 2.46 9.34
N GLN A 170 -25.86 2.97 8.27
CA GLN A 170 -24.53 2.48 7.85
C GLN A 170 -23.45 2.75 8.91
N GLN A 171 -23.56 3.84 9.69
CA GLN A 171 -22.66 4.07 10.83
C GLN A 171 -22.97 3.15 12.03
N GLN A 172 -24.21 2.76 12.25
CA GLN A 172 -24.58 1.83 13.33
C GLN A 172 -24.17 0.39 13.04
N GLU A 173 -24.22 -0.06 11.79
CA GLU A 173 -23.71 -1.39 11.40
C GLU A 173 -22.17 -1.46 11.46
N LEU A 174 -21.49 -0.31 11.53
CA LEU A 174 -20.06 -0.19 11.77
C LEU A 174 -19.68 -0.09 13.26
N ARG A 175 -20.65 -0.12 14.18
CA ARG A 175 -20.34 -0.07 15.60
C ARG A 175 -19.82 -1.44 16.03
N LEU A 176 -18.49 -1.59 15.99
CA LEU A 176 -17.81 -2.77 16.54
C LEU A 176 -18.38 -3.08 17.93
N PRO A 177 -18.49 -4.37 18.29
CA PRO A 177 -18.93 -4.76 19.62
C PRO A 177 -18.12 -3.97 20.66
N PRO A 178 -18.79 -3.37 21.66
CA PRO A 178 -18.11 -2.55 22.67
C PRO A 178 -17.03 -3.40 23.36
N GLY A 179 -15.76 -3.11 23.10
CA GLY A 179 -14.61 -3.85 23.63
C GLY A 179 -13.49 -4.18 22.63
N GLU A 180 -13.67 -3.96 21.32
CA GLU A 180 -12.60 -4.18 20.33
C GLU A 180 -11.83 -2.88 20.04
N ASP A 181 -11.10 -2.39 21.03
CA ASP A 181 -10.17 -1.28 20.82
C ASP A 181 -9.00 -1.74 19.94
N THR A 182 -8.80 -1.04 18.82
CA THR A 182 -7.59 -1.20 18.00
C THR A 182 -6.36 -0.80 18.79
N ILE A 183 -5.22 -1.42 18.52
CA ILE A 183 -3.96 -1.19 19.25
C ILE A 183 -3.59 0.31 19.27
N ALA A 184 -3.82 1.00 18.16
CA ALA A 184 -3.69 2.45 18.04
C ALA A 184 -5.08 3.11 17.97
N PRO A 185 -5.37 4.13 18.79
CA PRO A 185 -6.60 4.90 18.73
C PRO A 185 -6.85 5.53 17.36
N HIS A 186 -8.11 5.82 17.07
CA HIS A 186 -8.51 6.42 15.79
C HIS A 186 -7.89 7.81 15.53
N GLY A 187 -7.60 8.57 16.59
CA GLY A 187 -6.99 9.90 16.50
C GLY A 187 -5.45 9.92 16.55
N ASP A 188 -4.80 8.78 16.79
CA ASP A 188 -3.35 8.71 16.93
C ASP A 188 -2.79 7.50 16.17
N LEU A 189 -2.57 7.69 14.87
CA LEU A 189 -2.16 6.64 13.94
C LEU A 189 -0.79 6.03 14.29
N MET A 190 0.09 6.79 14.96
CA MET A 190 1.46 6.41 15.27
C MET A 190 1.70 6.20 16.77
N GLN A 191 0.65 6.06 17.59
CA GLN A 191 0.78 5.84 19.04
C GLN A 191 1.64 4.61 19.36
N LEU A 192 1.37 3.50 18.68
CA LEU A 192 2.14 2.26 18.87
C LEU A 192 3.61 2.49 18.55
N PHE A 193 3.92 3.23 17.50
CA PHE A 193 5.31 3.55 17.15
C PHE A 193 5.99 4.35 18.26
N ARG A 194 5.34 5.42 18.74
CA ARG A 194 5.87 6.23 19.85
C ARG A 194 6.05 5.40 21.13
N ARG A 195 5.10 4.51 21.44
CA ARG A 195 5.18 3.57 22.57
C ARG A 195 6.40 2.66 22.42
N LEU A 196 6.57 2.02 21.26
CA LEU A 196 7.69 1.12 20.98
C LEU A 196 9.04 1.84 21.04
N LEU A 197 9.12 3.05 20.49
CA LEU A 197 10.37 3.81 20.53
C LEU A 197 10.70 4.34 21.94
N SER A 198 9.69 4.57 22.79
CA SER A 198 9.88 5.00 24.18
C SER A 198 10.35 3.86 25.09
N MET A 199 10.24 2.62 24.64
CA MET A 199 10.79 1.46 25.35
C MET A 199 12.32 1.46 25.26
N ARG A 200 12.97 1.01 26.32
CA ARG A 200 14.44 0.92 26.35
C ARG A 200 14.88 -0.11 25.32
N SER A 201 15.65 0.32 24.32
CA SER A 201 16.24 -0.59 23.34
C SER A 201 17.12 -1.60 24.05
N THR A 202 16.73 -2.86 23.94
CA THR A 202 17.54 -4.00 24.36
C THR A 202 18.71 -4.12 23.39
N SER A 203 19.93 -4.23 23.92
CA SER A 203 21.10 -4.43 23.07
C SER A 203 20.97 -5.78 22.36
N HIS A 204 20.67 -5.76 21.07
CA HIS A 204 20.58 -6.96 20.22
C HIS A 204 21.84 -7.11 19.37
N GLN A 205 22.98 -6.59 19.82
CA GLN A 205 24.24 -6.67 19.08
C GLN A 205 24.67 -8.11 18.81
N HIS A 206 24.37 -9.03 19.73
CA HIS A 206 24.73 -10.45 19.64
C HIS A 206 23.57 -11.37 19.23
N THR A 207 22.40 -10.81 18.91
CA THR A 207 21.25 -11.63 18.53
C THR A 207 21.54 -12.33 17.20
N THR A 208 21.46 -13.66 17.20
CA THR A 208 21.64 -14.50 16.00
C THR A 208 20.28 -14.82 15.37
N LEU A 209 20.28 -15.32 14.14
CA LEU A 209 19.05 -15.75 13.45
C LEU A 209 18.35 -16.86 14.23
N SER A 210 19.10 -17.86 14.69
CA SER A 210 18.58 -18.97 15.49
C SER A 210 17.94 -18.49 16.79
N HIS A 211 18.53 -17.49 17.47
CA HIS A 211 17.93 -16.93 18.69
C HIS A 211 16.60 -16.23 18.41
N LEU A 212 16.46 -15.52 17.27
CA LEU A 212 15.19 -14.91 16.89
C LEU A 212 14.12 -15.95 16.55
N GLN A 213 14.50 -17.03 15.88
CA GLN A 213 13.59 -18.14 15.56
C GLN A 213 13.07 -18.83 16.81
N GLU A 214 13.96 -19.07 17.79
CA GLU A 214 13.59 -19.64 19.09
C GLU A 214 12.66 -18.70 19.87
N ASP A 215 13.03 -17.42 20.00
CA ASP A 215 12.19 -16.41 20.67
C ASP A 215 10.80 -16.31 20.02
N TYR A 216 10.73 -16.34 18.68
CA TYR A 216 9.47 -16.33 17.94
C TYR A 216 8.63 -17.57 18.21
N ALA A 217 9.23 -18.76 18.19
CA ALA A 217 8.52 -20.01 18.50
C ALA A 217 7.96 -19.99 19.94
N THR A 218 8.73 -19.48 20.91
CA THR A 218 8.25 -19.27 22.28
C THR A 218 7.06 -18.31 22.32
N VAL A 219 7.15 -17.16 21.65
CA VAL A 219 6.05 -16.18 21.57
C VAL A 219 4.80 -16.80 20.94
N VAL A 220 4.92 -17.57 19.86
CA VAL A 220 3.79 -18.25 19.21
C VAL A 220 3.13 -19.26 20.17
N CYS A 221 3.94 -20.08 20.86
CA CYS A 221 3.44 -21.03 21.85
C CYS A 221 2.67 -20.31 22.97
N GLU A 222 3.26 -19.27 23.57
CA GLU A 222 2.62 -18.52 24.65
C GLU A 222 1.36 -17.79 24.18
N LEU A 223 1.36 -17.18 23.00
CA LEU A 223 0.18 -16.54 22.43
C LEU A 223 -0.95 -17.54 22.18
N SER A 224 -0.62 -18.74 21.66
CA SER A 224 -1.62 -19.77 21.41
C SER A 224 -2.30 -20.25 22.69
N LEU A 225 -1.53 -20.41 23.78
CA LEU A 225 -2.06 -20.76 25.10
C LEU A 225 -2.99 -19.67 25.64
N ASN A 226 -2.57 -18.40 25.58
CA ASN A 226 -3.38 -17.29 26.09
C ASN A 226 -4.67 -17.07 25.28
N LEU A 227 -4.64 -17.29 23.96
CA LEU A 227 -5.85 -17.26 23.14
C LEU A 227 -6.80 -18.41 23.49
N ALA A 228 -6.30 -19.63 23.68
CA ALA A 228 -7.12 -20.76 24.10
C ALA A 228 -7.78 -20.53 25.47
N MET A 229 -7.09 -19.85 26.39
CA MET A 229 -7.66 -19.46 27.69
C MET A 229 -8.77 -18.40 27.56
N LEU A 230 -8.65 -17.45 26.62
CA LEU A 230 -9.70 -16.47 26.36
C LEU A 230 -10.95 -17.09 25.72
N ASP A 231 -10.78 -18.10 24.86
CA ASP A 231 -11.88 -18.81 24.21
C ASP A 231 -12.65 -19.74 25.17
N GLN A 232 -12.14 -20.01 26.39
CA GLN A 232 -12.77 -20.85 27.42
C GLN A 232 -13.20 -20.05 28.67
N PRO A 233 -14.17 -19.12 28.56
CA PRO A 233 -14.49 -18.18 29.64
C PRO A 233 -15.13 -18.82 30.90
N GLN A 234 -15.60 -20.07 30.85
CA GLN A 234 -16.52 -20.59 31.88
C GLN A 234 -15.94 -21.54 32.92
N HIS A 235 -14.75 -22.14 32.74
CA HIS A 235 -14.32 -23.24 33.61
C HIS A 235 -12.99 -23.07 34.37
N LEU A 236 -12.15 -22.06 34.06
CA LEU A 236 -10.80 -21.98 34.61
C LEU A 236 -10.46 -20.68 35.36
N GLN A 237 -11.38 -19.73 35.46
CA GLN A 237 -11.09 -18.41 36.06
C GLN A 237 -10.86 -18.43 37.58
N ALA A 238 -11.10 -19.56 38.25
CA ALA A 238 -10.97 -19.68 39.70
C ALA A 238 -9.57 -20.12 40.20
N ALA A 239 -8.65 -20.54 39.33
CA ALA A 239 -7.38 -21.12 39.77
C ALA A 239 -6.16 -20.55 39.01
N CYS A 240 -5.40 -19.70 39.70
CA CYS A 240 -3.94 -19.60 39.53
C CYS A 240 -3.35 -18.96 38.25
N SER A 241 -3.81 -17.80 37.79
CA SER A 241 -2.92 -16.90 37.03
C SER A 241 -2.97 -15.47 37.56
N ALA A 242 -1.80 -14.89 37.79
CA ALA A 242 -1.66 -13.52 38.33
C ALA A 242 -1.87 -12.42 37.27
N GLU A 243 -1.81 -12.78 35.98
CA GLU A 243 -1.95 -11.88 34.84
C GLU A 243 -3.17 -12.29 34.01
N ALA A 244 -4.04 -11.34 33.67
CA ALA A 244 -5.17 -11.60 32.79
C ALA A 244 -4.65 -11.98 31.38
N PRO A 245 -5.21 -13.00 30.71
CA PRO A 245 -4.68 -13.50 29.44
C PRO A 245 -4.66 -12.44 28.33
N ALA A 246 -5.58 -11.48 28.36
CA ALA A 246 -5.55 -10.33 27.44
C ALA A 246 -4.31 -9.43 27.62
N ALA A 247 -3.91 -9.17 28.87
CA ALA A 247 -2.71 -8.38 29.18
C ALA A 247 -1.42 -9.13 28.78
N ALA A 248 -1.40 -10.45 28.99
CA ALA A 248 -0.30 -11.30 28.54
C ALA A 248 -0.15 -11.28 27.01
N ILE A 249 -1.26 -11.33 26.26
CA ILE A 249 -1.25 -11.20 24.80
C ILE A 249 -0.68 -9.86 24.38
N GLU A 250 -1.16 -8.75 24.96
CA GLU A 250 -0.62 -7.42 24.68
C GLU A 250 0.89 -7.37 24.91
N ARG A 251 1.36 -7.83 26.07
CA ARG A 251 2.78 -7.86 26.43
C ARG A 251 3.61 -8.66 25.44
N LEU A 252 3.14 -9.82 25.00
CA LEU A 252 3.83 -10.70 24.05
C LEU A 252 3.91 -10.09 22.65
N VAL A 253 2.80 -9.54 22.15
CA VAL A 253 2.78 -8.82 20.87
C VAL A 253 3.72 -7.62 20.91
N VAL A 254 3.63 -6.77 21.96
CA VAL A 254 4.51 -5.61 22.12
C VAL A 254 5.97 -6.03 22.18
N ARG A 255 6.32 -7.08 22.95
CA ARG A 255 7.69 -7.61 23.02
C ARG A 255 8.21 -8.00 21.65
N HIS A 256 7.45 -8.80 20.89
CA HIS A 256 7.86 -9.26 19.57
C HIS A 256 8.11 -8.08 18.62
N VAL A 257 7.18 -7.14 18.58
CA VAL A 257 7.26 -5.97 17.68
C VAL A 257 8.40 -5.04 18.09
N HIS A 258 8.61 -4.87 19.40
CA HIS A 258 9.74 -4.11 19.93
C HIS A 258 11.08 -4.72 19.53
N THR A 259 11.22 -6.05 19.53
CA THR A 259 12.41 -6.74 19.01
C THR A 259 12.63 -6.41 17.53
N MET A 260 11.58 -6.48 16.69
CA MET A 260 11.69 -6.17 15.25
C MET A 260 12.07 -4.70 15.01
N VAL A 261 11.44 -3.77 15.71
CA VAL A 261 11.76 -2.33 15.63
C VAL A 261 13.18 -2.05 16.15
N SER A 262 13.61 -2.71 17.22
CA SER A 262 14.97 -2.56 17.74
C SER A 262 16.03 -3.03 16.76
N LEU A 263 15.82 -4.17 16.07
CA LEU A 263 16.71 -4.64 15.01
C LEU A 263 16.78 -3.65 13.84
N LEU A 264 15.63 -3.07 13.46
CA LEU A 264 15.55 -2.04 12.42
C LEU A 264 16.35 -0.79 12.80
N LEU A 265 16.18 -0.29 14.02
CA LEU A 265 16.90 0.89 14.53
C LEU A 265 18.41 0.65 14.66
N GLN A 266 18.81 -0.58 14.99
CA GLN A 266 20.21 -1.02 15.02
C GLN A 266 20.78 -1.31 13.63
N GLN A 267 20.04 -1.00 12.55
CA GLN A 267 20.43 -1.21 11.16
C GLN A 267 20.71 -2.68 10.80
N ARG A 268 20.20 -3.64 11.60
CA ARG A 268 20.34 -5.09 11.37
C ARG A 268 19.25 -5.63 10.43
N HIS A 269 19.04 -4.91 9.33
CA HIS A 269 18.01 -5.22 8.34
C HIS A 269 18.25 -6.56 7.62
N ASP A 270 19.50 -6.96 7.41
CA ASP A 270 19.84 -8.28 6.82
C ASP A 270 19.34 -9.43 7.71
N LEU A 271 19.51 -9.30 9.03
CA LEU A 271 19.03 -10.29 9.99
C LEU A 271 17.50 -10.34 10.02
N LEU A 272 16.86 -9.17 10.01
CA LEU A 272 15.40 -9.05 9.99
C LEU A 272 14.81 -9.67 8.71
N GLN A 273 15.44 -9.43 7.55
CA GLN A 273 15.05 -10.04 6.29
C GLN A 273 15.25 -11.56 6.32
N ALA A 274 16.41 -12.04 6.77
CA ALA A 274 16.67 -13.48 6.90
C ALA A 274 15.64 -14.15 7.83
N PHE A 275 15.23 -13.48 8.91
CA PHE A 275 14.21 -13.96 9.82
C PHE A 275 12.85 -14.15 9.13
N TYR A 276 12.36 -13.15 8.40
CA TYR A 276 11.08 -13.25 7.67
C TYR A 276 11.08 -14.28 6.54
N LEU A 277 12.26 -14.61 6.00
CA LEU A 277 12.42 -15.62 4.95
C LEU A 277 12.70 -17.02 5.52
N SER A 278 12.94 -17.15 6.82
CA SER A 278 13.33 -18.41 7.44
C SER A 278 12.16 -19.17 8.03
N ASN A 279 12.19 -20.49 7.86
CA ASN A 279 11.31 -21.40 8.58
C ASN A 279 11.82 -21.59 10.01
N CYS A 280 11.04 -21.19 11.02
CA CYS A 280 11.48 -21.27 12.42
C CYS A 280 11.61 -22.70 12.95
N LEU A 281 11.02 -23.70 12.28
CA LEU A 281 11.12 -25.11 12.66
C LEU A 281 12.31 -25.81 12.00
N SER A 282 12.53 -25.58 10.71
CA SER A 282 13.58 -26.28 9.95
C SER A 282 14.88 -25.50 9.82
N GLY A 283 14.87 -24.20 10.09
CA GLY A 283 16.00 -23.29 9.84
C GLY A 283 16.26 -23.01 8.36
N ALA A 284 15.48 -23.59 7.44
CA ALA A 284 15.61 -23.35 6.01
C ALA A 284 15.24 -21.90 5.66
N VAL A 285 16.08 -21.24 4.84
CA VAL A 285 15.86 -19.87 4.37
C VAL A 285 15.30 -19.94 2.95
N GLY A 286 14.10 -19.39 2.75
CA GLY A 286 13.48 -19.23 1.44
C GLY A 286 13.98 -17.98 0.71
N GLU A 287 13.72 -17.89 -0.59
CA GLU A 287 14.06 -16.71 -1.40
C GLU A 287 12.99 -15.63 -1.31
N GLU A 288 11.73 -16.04 -1.16
CA GLU A 288 10.57 -15.15 -1.16
C GLU A 288 9.68 -15.36 0.07
N HIS A 289 8.89 -14.32 0.39
CA HIS A 289 7.87 -14.43 1.42
C HIS A 289 6.80 -15.42 0.95
N GLN A 290 6.31 -16.26 1.86
CA GLN A 290 5.24 -17.21 1.54
C GLN A 290 3.90 -16.48 1.36
N LYS A 291 3.64 -16.00 0.14
CA LYS A 291 2.43 -15.22 -0.17
C LYS A 291 1.16 -15.97 0.22
N GLU A 292 1.07 -17.26 -0.11
CA GLU A 292 -0.10 -18.10 0.21
C GLU A 292 -0.39 -18.19 1.72
N SER A 293 0.65 -18.34 2.54
CA SER A 293 0.53 -18.36 4.00
C SER A 293 0.04 -17.00 4.53
N ILE A 294 0.57 -15.90 4.01
CA ILE A 294 0.15 -14.54 4.35
C ILE A 294 -1.32 -14.31 3.95
N THR A 295 -1.71 -14.69 2.73
CA THR A 295 -3.10 -14.58 2.25
C THR A 295 -4.05 -15.36 3.15
N ALA A 296 -3.71 -16.61 3.49
CA ALA A 296 -4.51 -17.44 4.38
C ALA A 296 -4.64 -16.82 5.79
N ALA A 297 -3.54 -16.32 6.35
CA ALA A 297 -3.54 -15.64 7.65
C ALA A 297 -4.43 -14.39 7.62
N VAL A 298 -4.32 -13.55 6.60
CA VAL A 298 -5.14 -12.32 6.44
C VAL A 298 -6.63 -12.64 6.37
N GLN A 299 -7.02 -13.68 5.62
CA GLN A 299 -8.42 -14.12 5.53
C GLN A 299 -8.98 -14.56 6.89
N GLN A 300 -8.15 -15.14 7.75
CA GLN A 300 -8.54 -15.59 9.09
C GLN A 300 -8.65 -14.46 10.12
N LEU A 301 -8.06 -13.28 9.86
CA LEU A 301 -8.14 -12.13 10.79
C LEU A 301 -9.53 -11.50 10.88
N ARG A 302 -10.42 -11.74 9.91
CA ARG A 302 -11.77 -11.14 9.84
C ARG A 302 -11.72 -9.62 10.03
N LEU A 303 -10.88 -8.95 9.25
CA LEU A 303 -10.73 -7.51 9.31
C LEU A 303 -12.04 -6.81 8.96
N SER A 304 -12.37 -5.75 9.69
CA SER A 304 -13.52 -4.90 9.37
C SER A 304 -13.28 -4.15 8.06
N LYS A 305 -14.38 -3.76 7.36
CA LYS A 305 -14.30 -2.94 6.14
C LYS A 305 -13.51 -1.65 6.37
N GLN A 306 -13.67 -1.03 7.54
CA GLN A 306 -12.94 0.19 7.91
C GLN A 306 -11.44 -0.08 8.09
N GLN A 307 -11.05 -1.16 8.77
CA GLN A 307 -9.63 -1.53 8.91
C GLN A 307 -9.00 -1.80 7.55
N VAL A 308 -9.67 -2.57 6.69
CA VAL A 308 -9.20 -2.86 5.32
C VAL A 308 -9.03 -1.57 4.52
N GLN A 309 -9.99 -0.65 4.59
CA GLN A 309 -9.92 0.64 3.92
C GLN A 309 -8.76 1.51 4.44
N GLN A 310 -8.60 1.64 5.76
CA GLN A 310 -7.53 2.44 6.35
C GLN A 310 -6.14 1.87 6.04
N ILE A 311 -5.99 0.54 6.11
CA ILE A 311 -4.74 -0.16 5.79
C ILE A 311 -4.43 -0.01 4.29
N SER A 312 -5.40 -0.17 3.40
CA SER A 312 -5.17 -0.03 1.96
C SER A 312 -4.81 1.40 1.56
N GLN A 313 -5.48 2.41 2.13
CA GLN A 313 -5.15 3.82 1.93
C GLN A 313 -3.74 4.16 2.42
N ALA A 314 -3.36 3.70 3.62
CA ALA A 314 -2.01 3.91 4.13
C ALA A 314 -0.96 3.19 3.28
N THR A 315 -1.22 1.94 2.88
CA THR A 315 -0.33 1.18 1.99
C THR A 315 -0.10 1.94 0.68
N ALA A 316 -1.12 2.57 0.10
CA ALA A 316 -0.95 3.40 -1.11
C ALA A 316 -0.02 4.60 -0.89
N VAL A 317 -0.17 5.31 0.23
CA VAL A 317 0.73 6.42 0.61
C VAL A 317 2.17 5.93 0.78
N PHE A 318 2.38 4.86 1.54
CA PHE A 318 3.70 4.30 1.78
C PHE A 318 4.34 3.74 0.51
N LYS A 319 3.56 3.12 -0.40
CA LYS A 319 4.04 2.72 -1.73
C LYS A 319 4.55 3.92 -2.53
N ARG A 320 3.83 5.04 -2.51
CA ARG A 320 4.25 6.30 -3.18
C ARG A 320 5.55 6.85 -2.58
N LEU A 321 5.73 6.77 -1.26
CA LEU A 321 6.97 7.18 -0.58
C LEU A 321 8.15 6.25 -0.88
N LEU A 322 7.90 4.95 -1.05
CA LEU A 322 8.93 3.94 -1.36
C LEU A 322 9.38 3.97 -2.82
N ALA A 323 8.50 4.31 -3.76
CA ALA A 323 8.78 4.33 -5.20
C ALA A 323 10.10 5.05 -5.58
N PRO A 324 10.36 6.30 -5.17
CA PRO A 324 11.61 6.98 -5.52
C PRO A 324 12.86 6.33 -4.91
N LEU A 325 12.74 5.68 -3.74
CA LEU A 325 13.86 4.96 -3.12
C LEU A 325 14.21 3.70 -3.89
N ILE A 326 13.18 2.95 -4.30
CA ILE A 326 13.34 1.73 -5.12
C ILE A 326 13.96 2.10 -6.47
N GLN A 327 13.46 3.16 -7.12
CA GLN A 327 14.01 3.65 -8.39
C GLN A 327 15.48 4.08 -8.24
N GLY A 328 15.80 4.86 -7.19
CA GLY A 328 17.19 5.27 -6.91
C GLY A 328 18.13 4.08 -6.68
N ARG A 329 17.65 3.04 -6.00
CA ARG A 329 18.40 1.80 -5.79
C ARG A 329 18.64 1.06 -7.11
N GLN A 330 17.63 0.92 -7.96
CA GLN A 330 17.74 0.28 -9.27
C GLN A 330 18.75 1.00 -10.18
N VAL A 331 18.75 2.34 -10.18
CA VAL A 331 19.71 3.14 -10.95
C VAL A 331 21.15 2.93 -10.46
N LEU A 332 21.37 2.91 -9.14
CA LEU A 332 22.70 2.68 -8.57
C LEU A 332 23.21 1.25 -8.80
N GLN A 333 22.32 0.26 -8.80
CA GLN A 333 22.67 -1.14 -9.08
C GLN A 333 22.94 -1.39 -10.58
N GLY A 334 22.14 -0.81 -11.48
CA GLY A 334 22.27 -0.98 -12.93
C GLY A 334 23.52 -0.31 -13.53
N THR A 335 23.97 0.81 -12.96
CA THR A 335 25.14 1.56 -13.46
C THR A 335 26.50 0.98 -13.02
N GLY A 336 26.53 -0.05 -12.18
CA GLY A 336 27.74 -0.59 -11.56
C GLY A 336 28.39 -1.78 -12.27
N PHE A 337 27.58 -2.68 -12.84
CA PHE A 337 28.07 -4.00 -13.25
C PHE A 337 28.50 -4.11 -14.72
N THR A 338 27.99 -3.25 -15.60
CA THR A 338 28.23 -3.39 -17.04
C THR A 338 29.58 -2.84 -17.52
N ALA A 339 30.16 -1.84 -16.84
CA ALA A 339 31.39 -1.18 -17.31
C ALA A 339 32.71 -1.88 -16.91
N ALA A 340 32.70 -2.73 -15.89
CA ALA A 340 33.92 -3.38 -15.40
C ALA A 340 34.30 -4.67 -16.17
N SER A 341 33.32 -5.32 -16.81
CA SER A 341 33.56 -6.59 -17.52
C SER A 341 34.05 -6.41 -18.96
N ALA A 342 33.84 -5.24 -19.57
CA ALA A 342 34.20 -4.98 -20.97
C ALA A 342 35.70 -4.74 -21.19
N ALA A 343 36.49 -4.46 -20.14
CA ALA A 343 37.91 -4.12 -20.27
C ALA A 343 38.86 -5.34 -20.22
N VAL A 344 38.34 -6.56 -20.04
CA VAL A 344 39.17 -7.78 -19.89
C VAL A 344 39.15 -8.67 -21.16
N HIS A 345 38.36 -8.33 -22.18
CA HIS A 345 38.18 -9.18 -23.37
C HIS A 345 38.80 -8.70 -24.69
N THR A 346 39.73 -7.73 -24.67
CA THR A 346 40.58 -7.43 -25.83
C THR A 346 41.99 -7.97 -25.65
N GLY A 347 42.10 -9.29 -25.46
CA GLY A 347 43.28 -10.04 -25.84
C GLY A 347 43.00 -10.65 -27.22
N PRO A 348 43.60 -10.14 -28.32
CA PRO A 348 43.46 -10.79 -29.61
C PRO A 348 44.08 -12.19 -29.48
N GLY A 349 43.26 -13.21 -29.77
CA GLY A 349 43.72 -14.57 -29.93
C GLY A 349 44.81 -14.61 -30.99
N VAL A 350 46.06 -14.63 -30.53
CA VAL A 350 47.20 -15.10 -31.29
C VAL A 350 46.92 -16.58 -31.54
N LYS A 351 46.48 -16.89 -32.76
CA LYS A 351 46.57 -18.24 -33.31
C LYS A 351 48.04 -18.64 -33.26
N LEU A 352 48.35 -19.53 -32.33
CA LEU A 352 49.55 -20.35 -32.36
C LEU A 352 49.48 -21.20 -33.62
N GLU A 353 50.15 -20.77 -34.69
CA GLU A 353 50.77 -21.67 -35.63
C GLU A 353 51.86 -20.95 -36.43
N GLY A 354 53.11 -21.39 -36.23
CA GLY A 354 54.13 -21.39 -37.27
C GLY A 354 54.96 -20.12 -37.48
N GLY A 355 56.18 -20.13 -36.92
CA GLY A 355 57.42 -19.78 -37.62
C GLY A 355 57.65 -18.33 -38.07
N GLY A 356 58.72 -17.71 -37.56
CA GLY A 356 59.30 -16.53 -38.20
C GLY A 356 60.10 -15.65 -37.25
N LEU A 357 61.40 -15.92 -37.14
CA LEU A 357 62.38 -14.99 -36.57
C LEU A 357 62.45 -13.74 -37.45
N SER A 358 62.12 -12.57 -36.92
CA SER A 358 62.54 -11.29 -37.53
C SER A 358 62.65 -10.22 -36.45
N SER A 359 63.91 -9.95 -36.13
CA SER A 359 64.42 -8.82 -35.38
C SER A 359 64.24 -7.52 -36.17
N SER A 360 63.54 -6.55 -35.61
CA SER A 360 63.79 -5.14 -35.92
C SER A 360 63.52 -4.27 -34.70
N SER A 361 64.64 -3.78 -34.18
CA SER A 361 64.83 -2.70 -33.25
C SER A 361 64.24 -1.38 -33.78
N SER A 362 63.37 -0.75 -32.99
CA SER A 362 63.17 0.70 -33.04
C SER A 362 62.73 1.22 -31.67
N SER A 363 63.72 1.81 -31.00
CA SER A 363 63.68 2.67 -29.84
C SER A 363 62.81 3.92 -30.08
N SER A 364 61.82 4.17 -29.23
CA SER A 364 61.30 5.53 -29.00
C SER A 364 60.36 5.61 -27.78
N SER A 365 60.75 6.50 -26.86
CA SER A 365 59.85 7.29 -25.99
C SER A 365 59.29 6.65 -24.71
N SER A 366 60.19 6.42 -23.75
CA SER A 366 59.88 6.13 -22.34
C SER A 366 59.53 7.40 -21.54
N SER A 367 58.35 7.99 -21.76
CA SER A 367 57.83 9.07 -20.89
C SER A 367 56.31 9.13 -21.00
N GLY A 368 55.59 8.74 -19.94
CA GLY A 368 54.13 8.93 -19.87
C GLY A 368 53.28 8.06 -18.93
N MET A 369 53.84 7.15 -18.12
CA MET A 369 53.06 6.18 -17.31
C MET A 369 52.67 6.62 -15.88
N VAL A 370 52.47 7.91 -15.60
CA VAL A 370 52.14 8.40 -14.23
C VAL A 370 50.65 8.80 -14.06
N LEU A 371 49.85 8.78 -15.12
CA LEU A 371 48.41 9.11 -15.06
C LEU A 371 47.41 7.99 -14.61
N PRO A 372 47.73 6.69 -14.41
CA PRO A 372 46.71 5.70 -14.03
C PRO A 372 46.33 5.75 -12.54
N HIS A 373 47.16 6.33 -11.66
CA HIS A 373 46.89 6.31 -10.22
C HIS A 373 45.75 7.25 -9.81
N ALA A 374 45.69 8.46 -10.37
CA ALA A 374 44.62 9.42 -10.07
C ALA A 374 43.24 8.90 -10.52
N ALA A 375 43.16 8.30 -11.71
CA ALA A 375 41.93 7.69 -12.22
C ALA A 375 41.47 6.50 -11.36
N MET A 376 42.42 5.69 -10.85
CA MET A 376 42.11 4.59 -9.93
C MET A 376 41.56 5.09 -8.59
N LEU A 377 42.19 6.10 -7.98
CA LEU A 377 41.70 6.71 -6.74
C LEU A 377 40.31 7.33 -6.93
N GLN A 378 40.07 8.02 -8.05
CA GLN A 378 38.77 8.57 -8.39
C GLN A 378 37.71 7.46 -8.53
N ARG A 379 38.06 6.32 -9.12
CA ARG A 379 37.16 5.15 -9.24
C ARG A 379 36.83 4.55 -7.88
N LEU A 380 37.81 4.40 -6.99
CA LEU A 380 37.59 3.91 -5.62
C LEU A 380 36.69 4.86 -4.82
N GLN A 381 36.93 6.18 -4.89
CA GLN A 381 36.07 7.18 -4.26
C GLN A 381 34.64 7.13 -4.80
N GLN A 382 34.47 6.95 -6.12
CA GLN A 382 33.15 6.82 -6.72
C GLN A 382 32.44 5.54 -6.25
N GLN A 383 33.16 4.42 -6.17
CA GLN A 383 32.61 3.17 -5.64
C GLN A 383 32.19 3.32 -4.18
N GLN A 384 33.03 3.95 -3.35
CA GLN A 384 32.70 4.20 -1.95
C GLN A 384 31.44 5.08 -1.81
N ARG A 385 31.34 6.18 -2.57
CA ARG A 385 30.13 7.03 -2.59
C ARG A 385 28.88 6.25 -3.01
N ARG A 386 29.00 5.36 -4.01
CA ARG A 386 27.87 4.51 -4.45
C ARG A 386 27.42 3.57 -3.34
N VAL A 387 28.35 2.90 -2.65
CA VAL A 387 28.04 1.99 -1.54
C VAL A 387 27.38 2.74 -0.38
N THR A 388 27.91 3.92 -0.01
CA THR A 388 27.30 4.77 1.03
C THR A 388 25.89 5.22 0.65
N ASN A 389 25.67 5.63 -0.60
CA ASN A 389 24.35 6.03 -1.10
C ASN A 389 23.37 4.85 -1.11
N LEU A 390 23.81 3.67 -1.56
CA LEU A 390 23.00 2.45 -1.56
C LEU A 390 22.58 2.07 -0.13
N SER A 391 23.53 2.05 0.80
CA SER A 391 23.27 1.78 2.22
C SER A 391 22.26 2.77 2.81
N THR A 392 22.41 4.06 2.46
CA THR A 392 21.48 5.11 2.88
C THR A 392 20.06 4.88 2.34
N LEU A 393 19.93 4.55 1.06
CA LEU A 393 18.62 4.25 0.46
C LEU A 393 17.97 3.03 1.10
N MET A 394 18.74 1.96 1.35
CA MET A 394 18.24 0.75 2.02
C MET A 394 17.76 1.06 3.45
N LYS A 395 18.50 1.89 4.21
CA LYS A 395 18.06 2.34 5.54
C LYS A 395 16.74 3.10 5.49
N LYS A 396 16.61 4.05 4.55
CA LYS A 396 15.36 4.81 4.33
C LYS A 396 14.21 3.88 3.95
N GLU A 397 14.45 2.96 3.02
CA GLU A 397 13.45 1.99 2.56
C GLU A 397 12.94 1.13 3.71
N MET A 398 13.86 0.55 4.51
CA MET A 398 13.53 -0.29 5.64
C MET A 398 12.83 0.49 6.75
N PHE A 399 13.21 1.75 6.99
CA PHE A 399 12.53 2.60 7.95
C PHE A 399 11.07 2.87 7.55
N ILE A 400 10.83 3.21 6.28
CA ILE A 400 9.48 3.44 5.76
C ILE A 400 8.64 2.15 5.83
N LYS A 401 9.22 1.01 5.47
CA LYS A 401 8.57 -0.31 5.65
C LYS A 401 8.26 -0.60 7.12
N GLY A 402 9.16 -0.26 8.04
CA GLY A 402 8.93 -0.38 9.48
C GLY A 402 7.77 0.49 9.97
N CYS A 403 7.66 1.73 9.48
CA CYS A 403 6.54 2.62 9.79
C CYS A 403 5.20 2.05 9.28
N LEU A 404 5.18 1.54 8.04
CA LEU A 404 4.02 0.85 7.50
C LEU A 404 3.64 -0.36 8.36
N SER A 405 4.61 -1.20 8.73
CA SER A 405 4.38 -2.36 9.60
C SER A 405 3.74 -1.98 10.93
N VAL A 406 4.27 -0.95 11.61
CA VAL A 406 3.74 -0.50 12.90
C VAL A 406 2.38 0.17 12.75
N PHE A 407 2.14 0.92 11.68
CA PHE A 407 0.82 1.46 11.36
C PHE A 407 -0.20 0.34 11.16
N THR A 408 0.11 -0.65 10.32
CA THR A 408 -0.78 -1.78 10.02
C THR A 408 -1.11 -2.54 11.29
N LEU A 409 -0.11 -2.84 12.12
CA LEU A 409 -0.33 -3.49 13.40
C LEU A 409 -1.17 -2.62 14.35
N GLY A 410 -0.93 -1.31 14.39
CA GLY A 410 -1.73 -0.36 15.15
C GLY A 410 -3.21 -0.35 14.77
N ARG A 411 -3.56 -0.69 13.51
CA ARG A 411 -4.94 -0.82 13.05
C ARG A 411 -5.60 -2.16 13.41
N LEU A 412 -4.81 -3.16 13.84
CA LEU A 412 -5.34 -4.43 14.32
C LEU A 412 -5.74 -4.33 15.80
N THR A 413 -6.61 -5.22 16.26
CA THR A 413 -6.79 -5.48 17.69
C THR A 413 -5.65 -6.36 18.21
N TRP A 414 -5.43 -6.39 19.53
CA TRP A 414 -4.43 -7.28 20.13
C TRP A 414 -4.66 -8.76 19.79
N LEU A 415 -5.93 -9.18 19.70
CA LEU A 415 -6.32 -10.54 19.32
C LEU A 415 -6.03 -10.82 17.84
N GLN A 416 -6.33 -9.87 16.95
CA GLN A 416 -6.01 -10.00 15.53
C GLN A 416 -4.49 -10.06 15.31
N ALA A 417 -3.71 -9.23 16.02
CA ALA A 417 -2.26 -9.26 15.97
C ALA A 417 -1.69 -10.60 16.46
N ALA A 418 -2.21 -11.14 17.56
CA ALA A 418 -1.82 -12.45 18.07
C ALA A 418 -2.15 -13.58 17.09
N ARG A 419 -3.37 -13.58 16.53
CA ARG A 419 -3.78 -14.55 15.50
C ARG A 419 -2.91 -14.47 14.26
N LEU A 420 -2.54 -13.27 13.81
CA LEU A 420 -1.63 -13.09 12.68
C LEU A 420 -0.28 -13.76 12.94
N ILE A 421 0.31 -13.54 14.11
CA ILE A 421 1.59 -14.16 14.51
C ILE A 421 1.48 -15.68 14.53
N ILE A 422 0.40 -16.23 15.09
CA ILE A 422 0.19 -17.68 15.16
C ILE A 422 -0.05 -18.29 13.77
N HIS A 423 -0.92 -17.68 12.95
CA HIS A 423 -1.25 -18.21 11.62
C HIS A 423 -0.11 -18.08 10.62
N ALA A 424 0.83 -17.16 10.83
CA ALA A 424 2.05 -17.06 10.04
C ALA A 424 3.05 -18.20 10.35
N PHE A 425 2.97 -18.84 11.52
CA PHE A 425 3.90 -19.90 11.89
C PHE A 425 3.82 -21.08 10.88
N PRO A 426 4.96 -21.58 10.35
CA PRO A 426 6.33 -21.41 10.86
C PRO A 426 7.16 -20.28 10.25
N TYR A 427 6.60 -19.44 9.37
CA TYR A 427 7.30 -18.34 8.69
C TYR A 427 6.83 -16.99 9.23
N PRO A 428 7.67 -16.25 9.97
CA PRO A 428 7.26 -14.95 10.51
C PRO A 428 6.74 -14.03 9.41
N ALA A 429 5.52 -13.51 9.57
CA ALA A 429 4.93 -12.65 8.56
C ALA A 429 5.59 -11.27 8.58
N SER A 430 6.09 -10.83 7.42
CA SER A 430 6.44 -9.44 7.20
C SER A 430 5.15 -8.60 7.21
N ILE A 431 4.95 -7.77 8.23
CA ILE A 431 3.71 -6.98 8.37
C ILE A 431 3.52 -6.01 7.20
N ALA A 432 4.59 -5.54 6.58
CA ALA A 432 4.52 -4.77 5.34
C ALA A 432 4.01 -5.59 4.14
N ALA A 433 4.32 -6.89 4.08
CA ALA A 433 3.74 -7.79 3.07
C ALA A 433 2.26 -8.09 3.38
N VAL A 434 1.90 -8.26 4.65
CA VAL A 434 0.51 -8.38 5.10
C VAL A 434 -0.32 -7.16 4.69
N SER A 435 0.23 -5.95 4.83
CA SER A 435 -0.47 -4.72 4.45
C SER A 435 -0.67 -4.58 2.94
N GLN A 436 0.25 -5.12 2.14
CA GLN A 436 0.12 -5.20 0.68
C GLN A 436 -0.99 -6.18 0.30
N GLU A 437 -1.03 -7.35 0.91
CA GLU A 437 -2.06 -8.36 0.67
C GLU A 437 -3.45 -7.84 1.04
N ILE A 438 -3.59 -7.13 2.17
CA ILE A 438 -4.85 -6.47 2.56
C ILE A 438 -5.29 -5.45 1.51
N ALA A 439 -4.35 -4.69 0.95
CA ALA A 439 -4.65 -3.72 -0.10
C ALA A 439 -5.08 -4.40 -1.42
N GLU A 440 -4.44 -5.52 -1.79
CA GLU A 440 -4.81 -6.33 -2.95
C GLU A 440 -6.23 -6.93 -2.79
N LEU A 441 -6.54 -7.50 -1.63
CA LEU A 441 -7.88 -8.00 -1.31
C LEU A 441 -8.94 -6.89 -1.35
N ALA A 442 -8.60 -5.69 -0.84
CA ALA A 442 -9.49 -4.53 -0.92
C ALA A 442 -9.82 -4.17 -2.37
N GLN A 443 -8.81 -4.16 -3.26
CA GLN A 443 -8.99 -3.88 -4.69
C GLN A 443 -9.84 -4.96 -5.36
N GLN A 444 -9.60 -6.24 -5.06
CA GLN A 444 -10.40 -7.35 -5.59
C GLN A 444 -11.87 -7.24 -5.18
N HIS A 445 -12.16 -6.85 -3.93
CA HIS A 445 -13.53 -6.64 -3.49
C HIS A 445 -14.23 -5.49 -4.22
N VAL A 446 -13.54 -4.38 -4.48
CA VAL A 446 -14.08 -3.25 -5.24
C VAL A 446 -14.39 -3.67 -6.69
N GLN A 447 -13.46 -4.38 -7.34
CA GLN A 447 -13.65 -4.88 -8.71
C GLN A 447 -14.82 -5.87 -8.79
N ALA A 448 -14.94 -6.79 -7.82
CA ALA A 448 -16.05 -7.74 -7.76
C ALA A 448 -17.42 -7.05 -7.57
N GLN A 449 -17.48 -6.00 -6.74
CA GLN A 449 -18.70 -5.21 -6.56
C GLN A 449 -19.09 -4.43 -7.80
N GLN A 450 -18.12 -3.84 -8.51
CA GLN A 450 -18.37 -3.15 -9.78
C GLN A 450 -18.89 -4.12 -10.83
N ALA A 451 -18.25 -5.29 -10.99
CA ALA A 451 -18.71 -6.32 -11.93
C ALA A 451 -20.13 -6.82 -11.59
N ALA A 452 -20.46 -6.98 -10.30
CA ALA A 452 -21.80 -7.36 -9.87
C ALA A 452 -22.85 -6.26 -10.15
N ALA A 453 -22.50 -4.99 -9.93
CA ALA A 453 -23.38 -3.86 -10.22
C ALA A 453 -23.61 -3.70 -11.74
N GLU A 454 -22.58 -3.85 -12.55
CA GLU A 454 -22.69 -3.83 -14.02
C GLU A 454 -23.53 -5.00 -14.54
N ALA A 455 -23.36 -6.21 -13.98
CA ALA A 455 -24.17 -7.37 -14.33
C ALA A 455 -25.65 -7.16 -13.96
N ALA A 456 -25.94 -6.54 -12.81
CA ALA A 456 -27.30 -6.19 -12.40
C ALA A 456 -27.92 -5.14 -13.33
N ALA A 457 -27.18 -4.07 -13.65
CA ALA A 457 -27.64 -3.03 -14.58
C ALA A 457 -27.89 -3.59 -15.99
N ALA A 458 -27.05 -4.51 -16.47
CA ALA A 458 -27.24 -5.19 -17.74
C ALA A 458 -28.51 -6.09 -17.74
N ALA A 459 -28.79 -6.78 -16.63
CA ALA A 459 -30.00 -7.57 -16.48
C ALA A 459 -31.28 -6.72 -16.49
N ASP A 460 -31.24 -5.54 -15.84
CA ASP A 460 -32.38 -4.61 -15.83
C ASP A 460 -32.60 -3.96 -17.21
N ALA A 461 -31.54 -3.61 -17.93
CA ALA A 461 -31.64 -3.10 -19.31
C ALA A 461 -32.30 -4.14 -20.26
N PHE A 462 -31.98 -5.43 -20.09
CA PHE A 462 -32.61 -6.51 -20.84
C PHE A 462 -34.09 -6.66 -20.46
N ARG A 463 -34.43 -6.58 -19.17
CA ARG A 463 -35.82 -6.66 -18.69
C ARG A 463 -36.68 -5.51 -19.21
N GLY A 464 -36.17 -4.28 -19.19
CA GLY A 464 -36.84 -3.08 -19.71
C GLY A 464 -37.16 -3.14 -21.21
N SER A 465 -36.28 -3.76 -22.01
CA SER A 465 -36.48 -3.91 -23.46
C SER A 465 -37.58 -4.93 -23.83
N SER A 466 -37.91 -5.87 -22.92
CA SER A 466 -38.89 -6.92 -23.18
C SER A 466 -40.35 -6.49 -22.94
N SER A 467 -40.60 -5.51 -22.07
CA SER A 467 -41.96 -5.08 -21.69
C SER A 467 -42.61 -4.15 -22.73
N GLY A 468 -41.82 -3.47 -23.56
CA GLY A 468 -42.29 -2.54 -24.59
C GLY A 468 -42.85 -3.18 -25.87
N ARG A 469 -42.75 -4.51 -26.06
CA ARG A 469 -43.15 -5.18 -27.31
C ARG A 469 -44.44 -6.02 -27.23
N SER A 470 -45.08 -6.10 -26.06
CA SER A 470 -46.24 -6.99 -25.81
C SER A 470 -47.63 -6.33 -25.94
N GLY A 471 -47.75 -5.14 -26.51
CA GLY A 471 -49.06 -4.50 -26.71
C GLY A 471 -49.17 -3.85 -28.07
N SER A 472 -49.74 -4.56 -29.06
CA SER A 472 -50.50 -3.98 -30.20
C SER A 472 -50.67 -4.91 -31.41
N ALA A 473 -50.20 -6.16 -31.42
CA ALA A 473 -50.44 -7.05 -32.56
C ALA A 473 -51.10 -8.37 -32.14
N GLY A 474 -52.40 -8.51 -32.42
CA GLY A 474 -52.98 -9.83 -32.62
C GLY A 474 -54.02 -10.34 -31.61
N ARG A 475 -55.00 -9.52 -31.22
CA ARG A 475 -56.33 -10.04 -30.86
C ARG A 475 -57.20 -10.18 -32.11
N GLN A 476 -56.74 -10.93 -33.11
CA GLN A 476 -57.61 -11.48 -34.14
C GLN A 476 -57.15 -12.89 -34.52
N GLY A 477 -57.92 -13.87 -34.05
CA GLY A 477 -58.21 -15.09 -34.80
C GLY A 477 -57.20 -16.22 -34.74
N VAL A 478 -57.21 -17.03 -33.67
CA VAL A 478 -56.96 -18.48 -33.80
C VAL A 478 -57.85 -19.25 -32.83
N ARG A 479 -59.09 -19.50 -33.27
CA ARG A 479 -59.83 -20.71 -32.90
C ARG A 479 -59.30 -21.85 -33.79
N ARG A 480 -59.23 -23.05 -33.22
CA ARG A 480 -58.99 -24.37 -33.87
C ARG A 480 -57.53 -24.69 -34.24
N ALA A 481 -56.95 -25.65 -33.51
CA ALA A 481 -56.74 -26.99 -34.04
C ALA A 481 -56.33 -27.96 -32.90
N ARG A 482 -57.30 -28.76 -32.45
CA ARG A 482 -57.05 -30.12 -31.96
C ARG A 482 -56.63 -30.96 -33.16
N LEU A 483 -55.46 -31.62 -33.14
CA LEU A 483 -55.20 -32.90 -33.83
C LEU A 483 -53.78 -33.34 -33.43
N LYS A 484 -53.60 -34.32 -32.54
CA LYS A 484 -53.57 -35.79 -32.76
C LYS A 484 -52.39 -36.24 -33.65
N VAL A 485 -51.60 -37.19 -33.12
CA VAL A 485 -51.01 -38.39 -33.76
C VAL A 485 -49.48 -38.57 -33.58
N ARG A 486 -49.15 -39.61 -32.79
CA ARG A 486 -48.08 -40.64 -32.92
C ARG A 486 -46.81 -40.30 -33.73
N ARG A 487 -45.64 -40.60 -33.17
CA ARG A 487 -45.12 -41.98 -33.02
C ARG A 487 -44.16 -42.06 -31.83
#